data_AF-A0A528U3F3-F1
#
_entry.id   AF-A0A528U3F3-F1
#
_cell.length_a   1.000
_cell.length_b   1.000
_cell.length_c   1.000
_cell.angle_alpha   90.00
_cell.angle_beta   90.00
_cell.angle_gamma   90.00
#
_symmetry.space_group_name_H-M   'P 1'
#
loop_
_entity.id
_entity.type
_entity.pdbx_description
1 polymer ?
#
loop_
_entity_poly.entity_id
_entity_poly.type
_entity_poly.pdbx_seq_one_letter_code
_entity_poly.pdbx_strand_id
1 'polypeptide(L)' 'MRGRGWIKALRQDEVRQVRARIAELERDLMATQGRHRRFETGHELRNAKFRLQRLEECIAAIPDKM' A
#
# COMPACT_ATOMS: atom_id res chain seq x y z
N MET A 1 -26.58 9.54 5.00
CA MET A 1 -26.01 8.89 3.80
C MET A 1 -24.55 9.26 3.69
N ARG A 2 -23.62 8.31 3.81
CA ARG A 2 -22.21 8.59 3.46
C ARG A 2 -22.13 8.49 1.92
N GLY A 3 -21.85 9.61 1.23
CA GLY A 3 -21.73 9.67 -0.25
C GLY A 3 -20.30 9.48 -0.75
N ARG A 4 -20.08 9.18 -2.05
CA ARG A 4 -18.80 8.76 -2.69
C ARG A 4 -17.47 9.32 -2.15
N GLY A 5 -17.45 10.55 -1.61
CA GLY A 5 -16.29 11.10 -0.88
C GLY A 5 -15.81 10.27 0.33
N TRP A 6 -16.69 9.55 1.04
CA TRP A 6 -16.26 8.67 2.15
C TRP A 6 -15.46 7.46 1.66
N ILE A 7 -15.82 6.91 0.50
CA ILE A 7 -15.12 5.77 -0.10
C ILE A 7 -13.73 6.23 -0.53
N LYS A 8 -13.62 7.42 -1.14
CA LYS A 8 -12.34 8.00 -1.51
C LYS A 8 -11.45 8.25 -0.30
N ALA A 9 -11.97 8.83 0.77
CA ALA A 9 -11.22 9.05 2.01
C ALA A 9 -10.73 7.74 2.63
N LEU A 10 -11.59 6.72 2.70
CA LEU A 10 -11.21 5.40 3.21
C LEU A 10 -10.07 4.77 2.39
N ARG A 11 -10.15 4.86 1.05
CA ARG A 11 -9.09 4.35 0.16
C ARG A 11 -7.80 5.14 0.29
N GLN A 12 -7.87 6.46 0.50
CA GLN A 12 -6.70 7.28 0.77
C GLN A 12 -6.01 6.90 2.09
N ASP A 13 -6.78 6.58 3.13
CA ASP A 13 -6.23 6.07 4.39
C ASP A 13 -5.57 4.70 4.21
N GLU A 14 -6.18 3.81 3.41
CA GLU A 14 -5.59 2.52 3.05
C GLU A 14 -4.24 2.71 2.31
N VAL A 15 -4.15 3.66 1.37
CA VAL A 15 -2.90 4.01 0.69
C VAL A 15 -1.83 4.46 1.67
N ARG A 16 -2.18 5.31 2.65
CA ARG A 16 -1.23 5.77 3.68
C ARG A 16 -0.68 4.60 4.49
N GLN A 17 -1.54 3.67 4.90
CA GLN A 17 -1.14 2.48 5.67
C GLN A 17 -0.21 1.58 4.85
N VAL A 18 -0.55 1.32 3.57
CA VAL A 18 0.29 0.49 2.72
C VAL A 18 1.66 1.14 2.46
N ARG A 19 1.72 2.46 2.27
CA ARG A 19 2.99 3.18 2.15
C ARG A 19 3.85 3.08 3.40
N ALA A 20 3.24 3.21 4.58
CA ALA A 20 3.95 3.00 5.85
C ALA A 20 4.51 1.57 5.95
N ARG A 21 3.71 0.57 5.59
CA ARG A 21 4.14 -0.84 5.57
C ARG A 21 5.28 -1.08 4.58
N ILE A 22 5.25 -0.49 3.39
CA ILE A 22 6.35 -0.55 2.42
C ILE A 22 7.63 0.00 3.03
N ALA A 23 7.59 1.15 3.68
CA ALA A 23 8.76 1.76 4.30
C ALA A 23 9.32 0.92 5.47
N GLU A 24 8.46 0.25 6.23
CA GLU A 24 8.89 -0.75 7.23
C GLU A 24 9.59 -1.93 6.57
N LEU A 25 8.98 -2.55 5.56
CA LEU A 25 9.54 -3.71 4.87
C LEU A 25 10.87 -3.39 4.18
N GLU A 26 11.03 -2.18 3.64
CA GLU A 26 12.30 -1.71 3.07
C GLU A 26 13.37 -1.57 4.16
N ARG A 27 13.03 -1.02 5.33
CA ARG A 27 13.95 -0.98 6.48
C ARG A 27 14.31 -2.36 7.00
N ASP A 28 13.33 -3.26 7.11
CA ASP A 28 13.54 -4.64 7.54
C ASP A 28 14.46 -5.39 6.57
N LEU A 29 14.31 -5.16 5.26
CA LEU A 29 15.17 -5.78 4.26
C LEU A 29 16.63 -5.32 4.38
N MET A 30 16.83 -4.03 4.69
CA MET A 30 18.18 -3.48 4.96
C MET A 30 18.78 -4.03 6.26
N ALA A 31 17.97 -4.20 7.31
CA ALA A 31 18.43 -4.67 8.62
C ALA A 31 18.60 -6.20 8.70
N THR A 32 17.89 -6.97 7.87
CA THR A 32 17.88 -8.42 7.95
C THR A 32 19.20 -9.02 7.46
N GLN A 33 19.80 -9.88 8.30
CA GLN A 33 20.87 -10.79 7.92
C GLN A 33 20.30 -12.21 7.87
N GLY A 34 20.17 -12.76 6.66
CA GLY A 34 19.61 -14.11 6.47
C GLY A 34 18.86 -14.23 5.15
N ARG A 35 19.23 -15.24 4.35
CA ARG A 35 18.67 -15.43 3.00
C ARG A 35 17.16 -15.67 3.03
N HIS A 36 16.68 -16.56 3.90
CA HIS A 36 15.27 -16.92 4.01
C HIS A 36 14.38 -15.71 4.36
N ARG A 37 14.71 -15.03 5.45
CA ARG A 37 13.97 -13.86 5.92
C ARG A 37 13.98 -12.71 4.91
N ARG A 38 15.09 -12.50 4.19
CA ARG A 38 15.14 -11.53 3.07
C ARG A 38 14.20 -11.91 1.93
N PHE A 39 14.09 -13.18 1.58
CA PHE A 39 13.15 -13.63 0.54
C PHE A 39 11.70 -13.41 0.96
N GLU A 40 11.34 -13.74 2.20
CA GLU A 40 9.99 -13.52 2.73
C GLU A 40 9.63 -12.03 2.79
N THR A 41 10.50 -11.20 3.39
CA THR A 41 10.32 -9.75 3.44
C THR A 41 10.27 -9.14 2.04
N GLY A 42 11.10 -9.61 1.11
CA GLY A 42 11.08 -9.17 -0.29
C GLY A 42 9.80 -9.56 -1.03
N HIS A 43 9.26 -10.75 -0.78
CA HIS A 43 7.99 -11.19 -1.33
C HIS A 43 6.82 -10.34 -0.79
N GLU A 44 6.81 -10.08 0.53
CA GLU A 44 5.81 -9.22 1.15
C GLU A 44 5.89 -7.78 0.61
N LEU A 45 7.11 -7.25 0.43
CA LEU A 45 7.33 -5.93 -0.15
C LEU A 45 6.79 -5.82 -1.57
N ARG A 46 7.01 -6.84 -2.42
CA ARG A 46 6.46 -6.88 -3.78
C ARG A 46 4.94 -6.85 -3.77
N ASN A 47 4.32 -7.64 -2.90
CA ASN A 47 2.86 -7.68 -2.79
C ASN A 47 2.28 -6.37 -2.26
N ALA A 48 2.93 -5.74 -1.29
CA ALA A 48 2.53 -4.43 -0.77
C ALA A 48 2.62 -3.34 -1.85
N LYS A 49 3.70 -3.32 -2.66
CA LYS A 49 3.85 -2.39 -3.79
C LYS A 49 2.77 -2.61 -4.86
N PHE A 50 2.47 -3.86 -5.20
CA PHE A 50 1.39 -4.18 -6.15
C PHE A 50 0.03 -3.72 -5.63
N ARG A 51 -0.28 -3.99 -4.35
CA ARG A 51 -1.52 -3.53 -3.71
C ARG A 51 -1.63 -2.01 -3.72
N LEU A 52 -0.53 -1.30 -3.42
CA LEU A 52 -0.50 0.16 -3.47
C LEU A 52 -0.89 0.67 -4.86
N GLN A 53 -0.28 0.13 -5.91
CA GLN A 53 -0.58 0.52 -7.29
C GLN A 53 -2.07 0.32 -7.62
N ARG A 54 -2.64 -0.84 -7.27
CA ARG A 54 -4.07 -1.14 -7.47
C ARG A 54 -4.99 -0.18 -6.70
N LEU A 55 -4.60 0.21 -5.48
CA LEU A 55 -5.36 1.19 -4.70
C LEU A 55 -5.30 2.59 -5.31
N GLU A 56 -4.14 3.01 -5.79
CA GLU A 56 -3.96 4.30 -6.47
C GLU A 56 -4.78 4.36 -7.76
N GLU A 57 -4.78 3.30 -8.57
CA GLU A 57 -5.64 3.17 -9.74
C GLU A 57 -7.14 3.20 -9.37
N CYS A 58 -7.53 2.50 -8.30
CA CYS A 58 -8.90 2.52 -7.80
C CYS A 58 -9.34 3.92 -7.38
N ILE A 59 -8.49 4.67 -6.67
CA ILE A 59 -8.77 6.05 -6.26
C ILE A 59 -8.89 6.97 -7.48
N ALA A 60 -8.00 6.82 -8.46
CA ALA A 60 -8.03 7.60 -9.70
C ALA A 60 -9.32 7.35 -10.51
N ALA A 61 -9.86 6.14 -10.44
CA ALA A 61 -11.14 5.79 -11.08
C ALA A 61 -12.37 6.32 -10.33
N ILE A 62 -12.25 6.83 -9.10
CA ILE A 62 -13.36 7.47 -8.39
C ILE A 62 -13.49 8.90 -8.93
N PRO A 63 -14.58 9.23 -9.64
CA PRO A 63 -14.77 10.58 -10.17
C PRO A 63 -14.80 11.58 -9.02
N ASP A 64 -13.88 12.55 -9.06
CA ASP A 64 -14.04 13.79 -8.31
C ASP A 64 -15.26 14.49 -8.90
N LYS A 65 -16.12 15.05 -8.06
CA LYS A 65 -17.43 15.57 -8.49
C LYS A 65 -17.27 16.50 -9.71
N MET A 66 -18.03 16.23 -10.78
CA MET A 66 -18.50 17.27 -11.70
C MET A 66 -19.46 18.19 -10.96
#